data_AF-A0A2V6KWA8-F1
#
_entry.id   AF-A0A2V6KWA8-F1
#
_cell.length_a   1.000
_cell.length_b   1.000
_cell.length_c   1.000
_cell.angle_alpha   90.00
_cell.angle_beta   90.00
_cell.angle_gamma   90.00
#
_symmetry.space_group_name_H-M   'P 1'
#
loop_
_entity.id
_entity.type
_entity.pdbx_description
1 polymer ?
#
loop_
_entity_poly.entity_id
_entity_poly.type
_entity_poly.pdbx_seq_one_letter_code
_entity_poly.pdbx_strand_id
1 'polypeptide(L)'
;MQPGIEGETFNIVDDDLLTSRQFLDAYRKHVGRFLCFHVPYGAAYFFSALCELCAKFGRPFPKRFNRRRCAAEWKGNRFSNNKLREQLGWKPRVPMNEAMKAFLEQFD
;
A
#
# COMPACT_ATOMS: atom_id res chain seq x y z
N MET A 1 4.57 -22.78 -21.12
CA MET A 1 5.40 -21.88 -20.28
C MET A 1 6.54 -21.38 -21.16
N GLN A 2 6.89 -20.11 -21.09
CA GLN A 2 8.04 -19.59 -21.84
C GLN A 2 9.33 -20.23 -21.27
N PRO A 3 10.23 -20.76 -22.12
CA PRO A 3 11.49 -21.33 -21.66
C PRO A 3 12.42 -20.23 -21.11
N GLY A 4 13.15 -20.50 -20.02
CA GLY A 4 14.12 -19.56 -19.43
C GLY A 4 13.62 -18.70 -18.26
N ILE A 5 12.44 -19.00 -17.69
CA ILE A 5 11.86 -18.26 -16.54
C ILE A 5 12.01 -19.02 -15.20
N GLU A 6 12.52 -20.25 -15.25
CA GLU A 6 12.70 -21.08 -14.05
C GLU A 6 13.70 -20.41 -13.08
N GLY A 7 13.27 -20.19 -11.84
CA GLY A 7 14.09 -19.55 -10.80
C GLY A 7 14.01 -18.03 -10.76
N GLU A 8 13.31 -17.39 -11.70
CA GLU A 8 13.20 -15.93 -11.73
C GLU A 8 12.13 -15.40 -10.76
N THR A 9 12.48 -14.35 -10.01
CA THR A 9 11.52 -13.61 -9.16
C THR A 9 10.97 -12.40 -9.89
N PHE A 10 9.65 -12.20 -9.82
CA PHE A 10 8.95 -11.08 -10.43
C PHE A 10 8.11 -10.33 -9.39
N ASN A 11 8.08 -9.01 -9.50
CA ASN A 11 7.14 -8.19 -8.73
C ASN A 11 5.85 -8.05 -9.54
N ILE A 12 4.73 -8.50 -8.98
CA ILE A 12 3.41 -8.27 -9.54
C ILE A 12 2.90 -6.94 -8.97
N VAL A 13 2.91 -5.91 -9.81
CA VAL A 13 2.56 -4.54 -9.42
C VAL A 13 1.79 -3.92 -10.58
N ASP A 14 0.68 -3.27 -10.28
CA ASP A 14 -0.13 -2.56 -11.27
C ASP A 14 0.63 -1.37 -11.88
N ASP A 15 0.19 -0.98 -13.07
CA ASP A 15 0.65 0.24 -13.73
C ASP A 15 -0.06 1.47 -13.12
N ASP A 16 0.58 2.65 -13.22
CA ASP A 16 0.02 3.95 -12.79
C ASP A 16 -0.51 4.00 -11.36
N LEU A 17 0.30 3.51 -10.41
CA LEU A 17 -0.05 3.46 -8.99
C LEU A 17 -0.43 4.83 -8.41
N LEU A 18 -1.57 4.86 -7.71
CA LEU A 18 -1.99 6.01 -6.92
C LEU A 18 -1.08 6.18 -5.69
N THR A 19 -0.70 7.42 -5.40
CA THR A 19 -0.13 7.77 -4.10
C THR A 19 -1.20 7.69 -3.01
N SER A 20 -0.78 7.47 -1.75
CA SER A 20 -1.71 7.46 -0.62
C SER A 20 -2.55 8.74 -0.52
N ARG A 21 -2.00 9.90 -0.92
CA ARG A 21 -2.75 11.16 -0.99
C ARG A 21 -3.83 11.12 -2.07
N GLN A 22 -3.47 10.72 -3.29
CA GLN A 22 -4.44 10.60 -4.39
C GLN A 22 -5.57 9.61 -4.07
N PHE A 23 -5.23 8.49 -3.44
CA PHE A 23 -6.22 7.50 -2.98
C PHE A 23 -7.18 8.12 -1.96
N LEU A 24 -6.67 8.77 -0.92
CA LEU A 24 -7.48 9.40 0.12
C LEU A 24 -8.32 10.56 -0.41
N ASP A 25 -7.78 11.36 -1.33
CA ASP A 25 -8.50 12.46 -1.96
C ASP A 25 -9.67 11.95 -2.82
N ALA A 26 -9.47 10.88 -3.58
CA ALA A 26 -10.54 10.25 -4.35
C ALA A 26 -11.60 9.61 -3.44
N TYR A 27 -11.20 8.91 -2.39
CA TYR A 27 -12.11 8.34 -1.39
C TYR A 27 -12.94 9.41 -0.67
N ARG A 28 -12.30 10.52 -0.26
CA ARG A 28 -12.97 11.65 0.40
C ARG A 28 -13.98 12.36 -0.51
N LYS A 29 -13.71 12.42 -1.81
CA LYS A 29 -14.66 12.97 -2.79
C LYS A 29 -15.91 12.11 -2.92
N HIS A 30 -15.77 10.79 -2.77
CA HIS A 30 -16.86 9.83 -2.93
C HIS A 30 -17.68 9.65 -1.65
N VAL A 31 -17.04 9.24 -0.55
CA VAL A 31 -17.72 8.87 0.72
C VAL A 31 -18.04 10.07 1.62
N GLY A 32 -17.46 11.24 1.31
CA GLY A 32 -17.70 12.48 2.03
C GLY A 32 -16.49 12.98 2.84
N ARG A 33 -16.64 14.17 3.41
CA ARG A 33 -15.54 14.89 4.06
C ARG A 33 -15.27 14.33 5.46
N PHE A 34 -14.09 13.75 5.65
CA PHE A 34 -13.50 13.49 6.97
C PHE A 34 -12.20 14.29 7.16
N LEU A 35 -11.76 14.40 8.41
CA LEU A 35 -10.49 15.02 8.78
C LEU A 35 -9.34 14.06 8.48
N CYS A 36 -8.41 14.48 7.62
CA CYS A 36 -7.20 13.72 7.30
C CYS A 36 -5.98 14.57 7.69
N PHE A 37 -5.19 14.08 8.63
CA PHE A 37 -3.97 14.75 9.08
C PHE A 37 -2.74 14.05 8.55
N HIS A 38 -1.77 14.82 8.07
CA HIS A 38 -0.49 14.27 7.62
C HIS A 38 0.37 13.95 8.84
N VAL A 39 0.68 12.66 9.04
CA VAL A 39 1.58 12.20 10.09
C VAL A 39 2.96 11.96 9.49
N PRO A 40 4.01 12.69 9.93
CA PRO A 40 5.37 12.46 9.46
C PRO A 40 5.88 11.10 9.95
N TYR A 41 6.74 10.47 9.15
CA TYR A 41 7.26 9.12 9.43
C TYR A 41 7.87 8.98 10.83
N GLY A 42 8.65 9.97 11.30
CA GLY A 42 9.28 9.92 12.62
C GLY A 42 8.26 9.79 13.76
N ALA A 43 7.14 10.52 13.68
CA ALA A 43 6.08 10.44 14.68
C ALA A 43 5.37 9.08 14.65
N ALA A 44 5.03 8.59 13.45
CA ALA A 44 4.40 7.28 13.29
C ALA A 44 5.33 6.13 13.75
N TYR A 45 6.63 6.26 13.52
CA TYR A 45 7.64 5.28 13.91
C TYR A 45 7.82 5.23 15.43
N PHE A 46 7.93 6.40 16.07
CA PHE A 46 8.00 6.50 17.53
C PHE A 46 6.74 5.95 18.21
N PHE A 47 5.56 6.31 17.70
CA PHE A 47 4.29 5.77 18.20
C PHE A 47 4.23 4.24 18.09
N SER A 48 4.70 3.68 16.96
CA SER A 48 4.78 2.23 16.78
C SER A 48 5.74 1.57 17.77
N ALA A 49 6.87 2.22 18.09
CA ALA A 49 7.81 1.72 19.10
C ALA A 49 7.20 1.72 20.52
N LEU A 50 6.45 2.77 20.87
CA LEU A 50 5.72 2.82 22.14
C LEU A 50 4.66 1.71 22.23
N CYS A 51 3.90 1.48 21.15
CA CYS A 51 2.91 0.41 21.09
C CYS A 51 3.56 -0.96 21.32
N GLU A 52 4.68 -1.25 20.65
CA GLU A 52 5.45 -2.49 20.83
C GLU A 52 5.94 -2.64 22.28
N LEU A 53 6.42 -1.55 22.88
CA LEU A 53 6.89 -1.55 24.26
C LEU A 53 5.74 -1.81 25.24
N CYS A 54 4.62 -1.12 25.09
CA CYS A 54 3.42 -1.34 25.91
C CYS A 54 2.87 -2.76 25.77
N ALA A 55 2.92 -3.34 24.57
CA ALA A 55 2.52 -4.72 24.33
C ALA A 55 3.42 -5.72 25.08
N LYS A 56 4.73 -5.46 25.17
CA LYS A 56 5.66 -6.26 26.00
C LYS A 56 5.35 -6.18 27.48
N PHE A 57 4.85 -5.04 27.95
CA PHE A 57 4.42 -4.83 29.34
C PHE A 57 2.99 -5.35 29.62
N GLY A 58 2.41 -6.15 28.73
CA GLY A 58 1.13 -6.83 28.96
C GLY A 58 -0.12 -5.97 28.72
N ARG A 59 0.02 -4.76 28.14
CA ARG A 59 -1.15 -3.95 27.74
C ARG A 59 -1.65 -4.43 26.37
N PRO A 60 -2.95 -4.72 26.19
CA PRO A 60 -3.49 -5.10 24.89
C PRO A 60 -3.53 -3.88 23.97
N PHE A 61 -2.45 -3.68 23.22
CA PHE A 61 -2.41 -2.71 22.14
C PHE A 61 -2.73 -3.39 20.80
N PRO A 62 -3.36 -2.69 19.84
CA PRO A 62 -3.62 -3.27 18.53
C PRO A 62 -2.30 -3.68 17.86
N LYS A 63 -2.13 -4.97 17.56
CA LYS A 63 -0.98 -5.52 16.81
C LYS A 63 -0.79 -4.88 15.42
N ARG A 64 -1.76 -4.07 14.98
CA ARG A 64 -1.73 -3.25 13.76
C ARG A 64 -0.60 -2.21 13.79
N PHE A 65 -0.21 -1.70 14.96
CA PHE A 65 0.87 -0.72 15.08
C PHE A 65 2.19 -1.41 15.42
N ASN A 66 3.03 -1.58 14.41
CA ASN A 66 4.39 -2.09 14.57
C ASN A 66 5.35 -1.36 13.62
N ARG A 67 6.64 -1.32 13.97
CA ARG A 67 7.67 -0.59 13.23
C ARG A 67 7.87 -1.14 11.82
N ARG A 68 7.72 -2.46 11.63
CA ARG A 68 7.84 -3.11 10.31
C ARG A 68 6.79 -2.62 9.33
N ARG A 69 5.54 -2.54 9.78
CA ARG A 69 4.38 -2.07 9.01
C ARG A 69 4.45 -0.57 8.78
N CYS A 70 4.82 0.20 9.80
CA CYS A 70 5.09 1.63 9.64
C CYS A 70 6.14 1.88 8.56
N ALA A 71 7.26 1.14 8.57
CA ALA A 71 8.26 1.23 7.51
C ALA A 71 7.74 0.75 6.15
N ALA A 72 6.90 -0.27 6.09
CA ALA A 72 6.31 -0.74 4.84
C ALA A 72 5.38 0.31 4.19
N GLU A 73 4.56 0.97 5.01
CA GLU A 73 3.53 1.92 4.56
C GLU A 73 4.08 3.34 4.34
N TRP A 74 4.94 3.85 5.23
CA TRP A 74 5.44 5.24 5.17
C TRP A 74 6.74 5.44 4.41
N LYS A 75 7.59 4.40 4.25
CA LYS A 75 8.93 4.57 3.62
C LYS A 75 8.85 4.82 2.10
N GLY A 76 7.65 4.75 1.53
CA GLY A 76 7.45 5.03 0.10
C GLY A 76 8.04 3.95 -0.80
N ASN A 77 7.96 2.68 -0.38
CA ASN A 77 8.48 1.56 -1.15
C ASN A 77 7.85 1.58 -2.56
N ARG A 78 8.70 1.46 -3.59
CA ARG A 78 8.31 1.39 -5.00
C ARG A 78 8.95 0.13 -5.57
N PHE A 79 8.14 -0.65 -6.27
CA PHE A 79 8.57 -1.89 -6.90
C PHE A 79 8.37 -1.74 -8.41
N SER A 80 9.36 -2.16 -9.20
CA SER A 80 9.27 -2.15 -10.66
C SER A 80 8.67 -3.47 -11.15
N ASN A 81 7.77 -3.37 -12.12
CA ASN A 81 7.20 -4.50 -12.87
C ASN A 81 7.86 -4.70 -14.25
N ASN A 82 8.91 -3.95 -14.57
CA ASN A 82 9.56 -3.95 -15.89
C ASN A 82 9.94 -5.37 -16.35
N LYS A 83 10.56 -6.16 -15.47
CA LYS A 83 10.96 -7.54 -15.76
C LYS A 83 9.77 -8.43 -16.11
N LEU A 84 8.65 -8.24 -15.40
CA LEU A 84 7.40 -8.99 -15.61
C LEU A 84 6.79 -8.63 -16.97
N ARG A 85 6.82 -7.35 -17.35
CA ARG A 85 6.35 -6.84 -18.64
C ARG A 85 7.22 -7.30 -19.80
N GLU A 86 8.54 -7.19 -19.67
CA GLU A 86 9.50 -7.50 -20.72
C GLU A 86 9.59 -8.99 -21.00
N GLN A 87 9.63 -9.83 -19.96
CA GLN A 87 9.80 -11.27 -20.13
C GLN A 87 8.46 -11.96 -20.43
N LEU A 88 7.40 -11.64 -19.69
CA LEU A 88 6.11 -12.35 -19.80
C LEU A 88 5.07 -11.64 -20.66
N GLY A 89 5.34 -10.40 -21.09
CA GLY A 89 4.34 -9.57 -21.76
C GLY A 89 3.13 -9.22 -20.87
N TRP A 90 3.26 -9.42 -19.55
CA TRP A 90 2.16 -9.26 -18.61
C TRP A 90 1.77 -7.78 -18.49
N LYS A 91 0.46 -7.53 -18.43
CA LYS A 91 -0.12 -6.22 -18.14
C LYS A 91 -1.33 -6.39 -17.23
N PRO A 92 -1.61 -5.42 -16.34
CA PRO A 92 -2.84 -5.43 -15.56
C PRO A 92 -4.05 -5.50 -16.48
N ARG A 93 -5.01 -6.36 -16.15
CA ARG A 93 -6.23 -6.51 -16.95
C ARG A 93 -7.16 -5.31 -16.81
N VAL A 94 -7.16 -4.69 -15.63
CA VAL A 94 -7.98 -3.54 -15.30
C VAL A 94 -7.04 -2.35 -15.06
N PRO A 95 -7.22 -1.23 -15.77
CA PRO A 95 -6.43 -0.03 -15.51
C PRO A 95 -6.76 0.56 -14.13
N MET A 96 -5.79 1.22 -13.48
CA MET A 96 -5.92 1.68 -12.08
C MET A 96 -7.09 2.66 -11.87
N ASN A 97 -7.43 3.49 -12.85
CA ASN A 97 -8.58 4.41 -12.77
C ASN A 97 -9.92 3.67 -12.71
N GLU A 98 -10.10 2.62 -13.51
CA GLU A 98 -11.29 1.76 -13.50
C GLU A 98 -11.35 0.95 -12.22
N ALA A 99 -10.22 0.39 -11.78
CA ALA A 99 -10.13 -0.34 -10.51
C ALA A 99 -10.51 0.56 -9.32
N MET A 100 -10.03 1.80 -9.30
CA MET A 100 -10.38 2.77 -8.26
C MET A 100 -11.86 3.12 -8.28
N LYS A 101 -12.46 3.31 -9.46
CA LYS A 101 -13.89 3.57 -9.59
C LYS A 101 -14.72 2.39 -9.06
N ALA A 102 -14.41 1.17 -9.49
CA ALA A 102 -15.09 -0.05 -9.04
C ALA A 102 -14.90 -0.31 -7.53
N PHE A 103 -13.78 0.12 -6.95
CA PHE A 103 -13.58 0.09 -5.50
C PHE A 103 -14.50 1.07 -4.77
N LEU A 104 -14.63 2.30 -5.27
CA LEU A 104 -15.45 3.34 -4.64
C LEU A 104 -16.95 3.04 -4.72
N GLU A 105 -17.42 2.41 -5.80
CA GLU A 105 -18.81 1.96 -5.97
C GLU A 105 -19.29 0.99 -4.86
N GLN A 106 -18.38 0.36 -4.11
CA GLN A 106 -18.72 -0.50 -2.97
C GLN A 106 -19.18 0.27 -1.72
N PHE A 107 -19.01 1.59 -1.72
CA PHE A 107 -19.36 2.47 -0.60
C PHE A 107 -20.58 3.35 -0.88
N ASP A 108 -21.27 3.11 -2.01
CA ASP A 108 -22.60 3.66 -2.32
C ASP A 108 -23.71 2.83 -1.67
#